data_AF-A0A1I1KGJ1-F1
#
_entry.id   AF-A0A1I1KGJ1-F1
#
_cell.length_a   1.000
_cell.length_b   1.000
_cell.length_c   1.000
_cell.angle_alpha   90.00
_cell.angle_beta   90.00
_cell.angle_gamma   90.00
#
_symmetry.space_group_name_H-M   'P 1'
#
loop_
_entity.id
_entity.type
_entity.pdbx_description
1 polymer ?
#
loop_
_entity_poly.entity_id
_entity_poly.type
_entity_poly.pdbx_seq_one_letter_code
_entity_poly.pdbx_strand_id
1 'polypeptide(L)' 'MSNHRLCDECALREDSVALCSQLRTVSIEHRIVDVIGSVPDERMDKVDTALEYRL' A
#
# COMPACT_ATOMS: atom_id res chain seq x y z
N MET A 1 7.20 -9.64 13.08
CA MET A 1 5.97 -8.98 12.60
C MET A 1 6.16 -7.49 12.73
N SER A 2 6.59 -6.81 11.67
CA SER A 2 6.94 -5.39 11.69
C SER A 2 5.81 -4.57 11.06
N ASN A 3 5.06 -3.84 11.89
CA ASN A 3 4.05 -2.87 11.44
C ASN A 3 4.75 -1.52 11.19
N HIS A 4 4.78 -1.05 9.95
CA HIS A 4 5.34 0.25 9.56
C HIS A 4 4.20 1.27 9.41
N ARG A 5 4.27 2.37 10.17
CA ARG A 5 3.27 3.44 10.25
C ARG A 5 3.21 4.31 8.98
N LEU A 6 2.00 4.67 8.52
CA LEU A 6 1.74 5.43 7.28
C LEU A 6 1.46 6.94 7.50
N CYS A 7 1.50 7.51 8.71
CA CYS A 7 0.94 8.86 8.92
C CYS A 7 1.65 10.08 8.31
N ASP A 8 2.95 10.06 8.01
CA ASP A 8 3.66 11.32 7.67
C ASP A 8 4.00 11.52 6.18
N GLU A 9 3.78 10.52 5.32
CA GLU A 9 4.19 10.57 3.90
C GLU A 9 3.10 10.13 2.91
N CYS A 10 1.84 10.05 3.36
CA CYS A 10 0.73 9.60 2.53
C CYS A 10 -0.51 10.46 2.76
N ALA A 11 -1.35 10.61 1.75
CA ALA A 11 -2.59 11.39 1.81
C ALA A 11 -3.69 10.82 2.74
N LEU A 12 -3.32 9.82 3.55
CA LEU A 12 -4.18 9.19 4.53
C LEU A 12 -4.15 10.04 5.81
N ARG A 13 -5.33 10.38 6.31
CA ARG A 13 -5.50 11.24 7.49
C ARG A 13 -5.07 10.58 8.80
N GLU A 14 -4.87 9.26 8.79
CA GLU A 14 -4.62 8.43 9.98
C GLU A 14 -3.54 7.38 9.73
N ASP A 15 -2.89 6.96 10.81
CA ASP A 15 -1.80 5.99 10.83
C ASP A 15 -2.30 4.64 10.33
N SER A 16 -1.97 4.31 9.08
CA SER A 16 -2.50 3.15 8.37
C SER A 16 -1.43 2.08 8.13
N VAL A 17 -1.82 0.88 7.70
CA VAL A 17 -0.91 -0.20 7.28
C VAL A 17 -1.37 -0.82 5.95
N ALA A 18 -0.42 -1.24 5.12
CA ALA A 18 -0.71 -1.98 3.89
C ALA A 18 -0.79 -3.50 4.16
N LEU A 19 -1.92 -4.12 3.78
CA LEU A 19 -2.14 -5.56 3.94
C LEU A 19 -1.72 -6.32 2.67
N CYS A 20 -0.42 -6.55 2.51
CA CYS A 20 0.12 -7.37 1.41
C CYS A 20 -0.29 -8.86 1.49
N SER A 21 -0.96 -9.26 2.57
CA SER A 21 -1.45 -10.63 2.75
C SER A 21 -2.71 -10.97 1.96
N GLN A 22 -3.50 -9.96 1.57
CA GLN A 22 -4.83 -10.11 0.98
C GLN A 22 -4.91 -9.49 -0.42
N LEU A 23 -3.84 -9.59 -1.20
CA LEU A 23 -3.79 -9.01 -2.54
C LEU A 23 -4.91 -9.56 -3.43
N ARG A 24 -5.55 -8.66 -4.17
CA ARG A 24 -6.62 -8.97 -5.12
C ARG A 24 -6.43 -8.15 -6.37
N THR A 25 -6.62 -8.78 -7.52
CA THR A 25 -6.73 -8.07 -8.80
C THR A 25 -8.14 -7.53 -8.95
N VAL A 26 -8.26 -6.22 -9.18
CA VAL A 26 -9.55 -5.55 -9.39
C VAL A 26 -9.51 -4.70 -10.66
N SER A 27 -10.65 -4.55 -11.32
CA SER A 27 -10.79 -3.63 -12.45
C SER A 27 -10.78 -2.19 -11.94
N ILE A 28 -9.86 -1.37 -12.45
CA ILE A 28 -9.71 0.02 -12.02
C ILE A 28 -10.98 0.81 -12.34
N GLU A 29 -11.45 0.75 -13.59
CA GLU A 29 -12.61 1.50 -14.09
C GLU A 29 -13.91 1.26 -13.31
N HIS A 30 -14.10 0.06 -12.76
CA HIS A 30 -15.35 -0.34 -12.11
C HIS A 30 -15.29 -0.32 -10.58
N ARG A 31 -14.10 -0.27 -9.98
CA ARG A 31 -13.92 -0.44 -8.52
C ARG A 31 -13.17 0.69 -7.85
N ILE A 32 -12.46 1.54 -8.60
CA ILE A 32 -11.77 2.70 -8.06
C ILE A 32 -12.60 3.94 -8.36
N VAL A 33 -13.05 4.63 -7.30
CA VAL A 33 -13.93 5.79 -7.42
C VAL A 33 -13.14 7.10 -7.34
N ASP A 34 -12.06 7.13 -6.57
CA ASP A 34 -11.23 8.31 -6.37
C ASP A 34 -9.78 7.92 -6.04
N VAL A 35 -8.83 8.78 -6.44
CA VAL A 35 -7.41 8.64 -6.14
C VAL A 35 -7.05 9.63 -5.04
N ILE A 36 -6.90 9.11 -3.83
CA ILE A 36 -6.66 9.93 -2.64
C ILE A 36 -5.21 10.45 -2.55
N GLY A 37 -4.26 9.87 -3.28
CA GLY A 37 -2.87 10.29 -3.30
C GLY A 37 -1.91 9.22 -3.84
N SER A 38 -0.61 9.46 -3.69
CA SER A 38 0.48 8.55 -4.08
C SER A 38 1.31 8.11 -2.88
N VAL A 39 1.85 6.90 -2.95
CA VAL A 39 2.86 6.40 -2.01
C VAL A 39 4.24 6.76 -2.56
N PRO A 40 5.20 7.25 -1.75
CA PRO A 40 6.56 7.50 -2.20
C PRO A 40 7.27 6.24 -2.70
N ASP A 41 8.12 6.39 -3.73
CA ASP A 41 8.83 5.28 -4.37
C ASP A 41 9.68 4.47 -3.37
N GLU A 42 10.39 5.14 -2.46
CA GLU A 42 11.21 4.50 -1.41
C GLU A 42 10.40 3.56 -0.48
N ARG A 43 9.08 3.79 -0.35
CA ARG A 43 8.19 2.90 0.40
C ARG A 43 7.65 1.76 -0.45
N MET A 44 7.46 1.97 -1.75
CA MET A 44 7.06 0.91 -2.68
C MET A 44 8.14 -0.19 -2.76
N ASP A 45 9.42 0.17 -2.69
CA ASP A 45 10.54 -0.80 -2.62
C ASP A 45 10.40 -1.80 -1.45
N LYS A 46 9.86 -1.35 -0.31
CA LYS A 46 9.62 -2.22 0.86
C LYS A 46 8.45 -3.17 0.62
N VAL A 47 7.44 -2.73 -0.13
CA VAL A 47 6.29 -3.57 -0.52
C VAL A 47 6.75 -4.64 -1.49
N ASP A 48 7.57 -4.28 -2.48
CA ASP A 48 8.16 -5.21 -3.44
C ASP A 48 9.03 -6.27 -2.73
N THR A 49 9.91 -5.83 -1.83
CA THR A 49 10.71 -6.74 -1.00
C THR A 49 9.82 -7.71 -0.21
N ALA A 50 8.74 -7.23 0.43
CA ALA A 50 7.83 -8.08 1.19
C ALA A 50 7.04 -9.06 0.32
N LEU A 51 6.86 -8.77 -0.97
CA LEU A 51 6.24 -9.65 -1.95
C LEU A 51 7.17 -10.77 -2.40
N GLU A 52 8.46 -10.48 -2.58
CA GLU A 52 9.46 -11.48 -2.98
C GLU A 52 9.63 -12.59 -1.94
N TYR A 53 9.53 -12.28 -0.64
CA TYR A 53 9.60 -13.28 0.44
C TYR A 53 8.36 -14.19 0.55
N ARG A 54 7.39 -14.08 -0.36
CA ARG A 54 6.17 -14.92 -0.39
C ARG A 54 6.14 -15.96 -1.53
N LEU A 55 7.18 -16.01 -2.36
CA LEU A 55 7.41 -17.07 -3.36
C LEU A 55 8.30 -18.19 -2.79
#